data_AF-A0A924H6X4-F1
#
_entry.id   AF-A0A924H6X4-F1
#
_cell.length_a   1.000
_cell.length_b   1.000
_cell.length_c   1.000
_cell.angle_alpha   90.00
_cell.angle_beta   90.00
_cell.angle_gamma   90.00
#
_symmetry.space_group_name_H-M   'P 1'
#
loop_
_entity.id
_entity.type
_entity.pdbx_description
1 polymer ?
#
loop_
_entity_poly.entity_id
_entity_poly.type
_entity_poly.pdbx_seq_one_letter_code
_entity_poly.pdbx_strand_id
1 'polypeptide(L)'
;MSEYQYYEFAAIDRPLTHAEMAKLRAISKRAEITATSFVNHYEWGDLKADPADLMRRFFDAFVYTANWCSCRLSVRVPSNTFSEAALKSFATVHGLTIEESDQHCIIDWSLDESENYDRFGMDDGRGWMQRLAPLRDELLRGDLRPLYLGWLASADELGDDAKEPDVPPGLSDLTPPQQALVEFIEIDSDMLAAAAARSARA
;
A
#
# COMPACT_ATOMS: atom_id res chain seq x y z
N MET A 1 21.73 5.31 13.54
CA MET A 1 21.24 6.22 12.48
C MET A 1 20.22 7.16 13.12
N SER A 2 20.13 8.41 12.67
CA SER A 2 19.00 9.27 13.07
C SER A 2 17.71 8.71 12.47
N GLU A 3 16.60 8.84 13.16
CA GLU A 3 15.28 8.44 12.65
C GLU A 3 14.97 9.19 11.34
N TYR A 4 14.39 8.50 10.37
CA TYR A 4 13.89 9.11 9.13
C TYR A 4 12.62 8.40 8.70
N GLN A 5 11.58 9.20 8.45
CA GLN A 5 10.27 8.74 8.00
C GLN A 5 9.77 9.60 6.84
N TYR A 6 9.29 8.96 5.78
CA TYR A 6 8.72 9.59 4.60
C TYR A 6 7.22 9.29 4.51
N TYR A 7 6.44 10.32 4.19
CA TYR A 7 4.99 10.24 4.02
C TYR A 7 4.61 10.91 2.70
N GLU A 8 3.92 10.18 1.83
CA GLU A 8 3.41 10.70 0.56
C GLU A 8 1.98 10.25 0.34
N PHE A 9 1.07 11.21 0.14
CA PHE A 9 -0.32 10.95 -0.19
C PHE A 9 -0.63 11.53 -1.57
N ALA A 10 -1.44 10.81 -2.36
CA ALA A 10 -1.87 11.22 -3.69
C ALA A 10 -3.40 11.31 -3.78
N ALA A 11 -3.89 12.42 -4.34
CA ALA A 11 -5.29 12.59 -4.74
C ALA A 11 -5.37 12.38 -6.26
N ILE A 12 -5.98 11.26 -6.66
CA ILE A 12 -5.97 10.73 -8.04
C ILE A 12 -7.31 11.04 -8.73
N ASP A 13 -8.43 10.76 -8.05
CA ASP A 13 -9.75 10.88 -8.68
C ASP A 13 -10.18 12.34 -8.87
N ARG A 14 -9.81 13.20 -7.93
CA ARG A 14 -10.08 14.63 -8.00
C ARG A 14 -8.97 15.43 -7.33
N PRO A 15 -8.70 16.65 -7.81
CA PRO A 15 -7.84 17.56 -7.10
C PRO A 15 -8.46 17.98 -5.75
N LEU A 16 -7.58 18.20 -4.77
CA LEU A 16 -7.88 18.84 -3.51
C LEU A 16 -8.34 20.28 -3.74
N THR A 17 -9.40 20.67 -3.05
CA THR A 17 -9.86 22.05 -3.02
C THR A 17 -8.91 22.92 -2.18
N HIS A 18 -8.96 24.24 -2.38
CA HIS A 18 -8.19 25.17 -1.56
C HIS A 18 -8.48 25.05 -0.05
N ALA A 19 -9.74 24.79 0.30
CA ALA A 19 -10.15 24.58 1.69
C ALA A 19 -9.57 23.28 2.28
N GLU A 20 -9.46 22.22 1.49
CA GLU A 20 -8.85 20.95 1.92
C GLU A 20 -7.34 21.10 2.09
N MET A 21 -6.66 21.73 1.13
CA MET A 21 -5.23 22.05 1.26
C MET A 21 -4.93 22.91 2.49
N ALA A 22 -5.80 23.88 2.82
CA ALA A 22 -5.69 24.68 4.04
C ALA A 22 -5.82 23.83 5.31
N LYS A 23 -6.73 22.84 5.34
CA LYS A 23 -6.84 21.88 6.46
C LYS A 23 -5.57 21.05 6.61
N LEU A 24 -5.03 20.53 5.51
CA LEU A 24 -3.78 19.76 5.51
C LEU A 24 -2.58 20.61 5.97
N ARG A 25 -2.51 21.88 5.55
CA ARG A 25 -1.48 22.83 5.98
C ARG A 25 -1.52 23.11 7.49
N ALA A 26 -2.70 23.03 8.11
CA ALA A 26 -2.84 23.14 9.56
C ALA A 26 -2.29 21.91 10.31
N ILE A 27 -2.32 20.73 9.68
CA ILE A 27 -1.76 19.48 10.22
C ILE A 27 -0.23 19.47 10.12
N SER A 28 0.29 19.73 8.91
CA SER A 28 1.74 19.82 8.69
C SER A 28 2.11 21.15 8.03
N LYS A 29 2.80 21.99 8.81
CA LYS A 29 3.30 23.28 8.32
C LYS A 29 4.42 23.11 7.29
N ARG A 30 5.21 22.03 7.40
CA ARG A 30 6.41 21.78 6.57
C ARG A 30 6.13 20.95 5.32
N ALA A 31 5.00 20.25 5.25
CA ALA A 31 4.67 19.42 4.10
C ALA A 31 4.63 20.21 2.79
N GLU A 32 5.08 19.61 1.71
CA GLU A 32 4.77 20.08 0.36
C GLU A 32 3.33 19.66 0.04
N ILE A 33 2.46 20.62 -0.27
CA ILE A 33 1.04 20.37 -0.50
C ILE A 33 0.66 21.00 -1.82
N THR A 34 0.13 20.19 -2.72
CA THR A 34 -0.39 20.59 -4.02
C THR A 34 -1.86 20.18 -4.13
N ALA A 35 -2.48 20.44 -5.29
CA ALA A 35 -3.83 19.96 -5.55
C ALA A 35 -3.90 18.42 -5.66
N THR A 36 -2.79 17.73 -5.88
CA THR A 36 -2.77 16.28 -6.11
C THR A 36 -1.90 15.51 -5.13
N SER A 37 -1.18 16.19 -4.24
CA SER A 37 -0.25 15.54 -3.32
C SER A 37 -0.09 16.24 -1.98
N PHE A 38 0.25 15.45 -0.98
CA PHE A 38 0.82 15.88 0.29
C PHE A 38 2.08 15.06 0.53
N VAL A 39 3.23 15.72 0.68
CA VAL A 39 4.51 15.05 0.92
C VAL A 39 5.18 15.66 2.13
N ASN A 40 5.68 14.83 3.03
CA ASN A 40 6.48 15.29 4.15
C ASN A 40 7.47 14.22 4.60
N HIS A 41 8.53 14.65 5.27
CA HIS A 41 9.42 13.76 5.98
C HIS A 41 9.68 14.27 7.40
N TYR A 42 10.09 13.35 8.26
CA TYR A 42 10.40 13.62 9.65
C TYR A 42 11.72 12.95 10.03
N GLU A 43 12.55 13.69 10.76
CA GLU A 43 13.78 13.17 11.37
C GLU A 43 13.62 12.93 12.89
N TRP A 44 12.52 13.45 13.46
CA TRP A 44 12.17 13.37 14.87
C TRP A 44 10.65 13.45 15.04
N GLY A 45 10.05 12.37 15.57
CA GLY A 45 8.60 12.24 15.77
C GLY A 45 7.79 12.14 14.49
N ASP A 46 6.47 12.05 14.60
CA ASP A 46 5.62 11.63 13.47
C ASP A 46 4.70 12.71 12.91
N LEU A 47 4.03 12.35 11.80
CA LEU A 47 2.84 13.05 11.30
C LEU A 47 1.82 13.23 12.43
N LYS A 48 1.33 14.46 12.61
CA LYS A 48 0.36 14.81 13.67
C LYS A 48 -1.09 14.57 13.22
N ALA A 49 -1.31 13.48 12.51
CA ALA A 49 -2.60 13.00 12.05
C ALA A 49 -2.50 11.49 11.79
N ASP A 50 -3.64 10.80 11.88
CA ASP A 50 -3.77 9.42 11.45
C ASP A 50 -3.80 9.35 9.91
N PRO A 51 -2.86 8.63 9.25
CA PRO A 51 -2.91 8.41 7.80
C PRO A 51 -4.24 7.84 7.31
N ALA A 52 -4.89 6.96 8.06
CA ALA A 52 -6.17 6.37 7.68
C ALA A 52 -7.27 7.44 7.59
N ASP A 53 -7.30 8.39 8.52
CA ASP A 53 -8.22 9.53 8.47
C ASP A 53 -7.98 10.42 7.24
N LEU A 54 -6.72 10.60 6.84
CA LEU A 54 -6.39 11.37 5.63
C LEU A 54 -6.83 10.63 4.36
N MET A 55 -6.64 9.31 4.31
CA MET A 55 -7.14 8.45 3.22
C MET A 55 -8.66 8.48 3.10
N ARG A 56 -9.40 8.33 4.20
CA ARG A 56 -10.88 8.41 4.19
C ARG A 56 -11.39 9.73 3.63
N ARG A 57 -10.69 10.83 3.90
CA ARG A 57 -11.20 12.19 3.65
C ARG A 57 -10.71 12.84 2.36
N PHE A 58 -9.45 12.59 1.99
CA PHE A 58 -8.77 13.45 1.02
C PHE A 58 -8.06 12.69 -0.10
N PHE A 59 -7.55 11.49 0.17
CA PHE A 59 -6.57 10.84 -0.71
C PHE A 59 -7.02 9.47 -1.21
N ASP A 60 -6.42 9.06 -2.33
CA ASP A 60 -6.70 7.80 -3.00
C ASP A 60 -5.55 6.79 -2.87
N ALA A 61 -4.33 7.28 -2.62
CA ALA A 61 -3.16 6.45 -2.34
C ALA A 61 -2.28 7.09 -1.26
N PHE A 62 -1.62 6.25 -0.48
CA PHE A 62 -0.65 6.63 0.55
C PHE A 62 0.55 5.70 0.52
N VAL A 63 1.75 6.27 0.64
CA VAL A 63 3.01 5.56 0.81
C VAL A 63 3.72 6.10 2.05
N TYR A 64 4.22 5.18 2.86
CA TYR A 64 5.10 5.43 3.98
C TYR A 64 6.32 4.52 3.94
N THR A 65 7.47 5.08 4.28
CA THR A 65 8.71 4.32 4.47
C THR A 65 9.50 4.91 5.62
N ALA A 66 10.19 4.07 6.38
CA ALA A 66 11.13 4.48 7.39
C ALA A 66 12.51 3.84 7.19
N ASN A 67 13.55 4.45 7.74
CA ASN A 67 14.92 3.94 7.62
C ASN A 67 15.24 2.75 8.53
N TRP A 68 14.28 2.29 9.33
CA TRP A 68 14.27 0.97 9.99
C TRP A 68 13.40 -0.05 9.23
N CYS A 69 13.20 0.20 7.93
CA CYS A 69 12.56 -0.69 6.96
C CYS A 69 11.04 -0.88 7.11
N SER A 70 10.37 -0.25 8.07
CA SER A 70 8.90 -0.21 8.05
C SER A 70 8.41 0.47 6.78
N CYS A 71 7.38 -0.09 6.17
CA CYS A 71 6.75 0.51 5.01
C CYS A 71 5.26 0.19 4.94
N ARG A 72 4.51 1.07 4.29
CA ARG A 72 3.07 0.93 4.14
C ARG A 72 2.60 1.54 2.83
N LEU A 73 1.72 0.82 2.14
CA LEU A 73 0.95 1.29 0.99
C LEU A 73 -0.52 1.21 1.36
N SER A 74 -1.27 2.28 1.18
CA SER A 74 -2.74 2.23 1.24
C SER A 74 -3.33 2.67 -0.08
N VAL A 75 -4.34 1.96 -0.57
CA VAL A 75 -5.08 2.30 -1.79
C VAL A 75 -6.57 2.32 -1.48
N ARG A 76 -7.24 3.42 -1.83
CA ARG A 76 -8.69 3.57 -1.70
C ARG A 76 -9.39 3.33 -3.02
N VAL A 77 -10.34 2.41 -3.02
CA VAL A 77 -11.22 2.09 -4.16
C VAL A 77 -12.70 2.25 -3.76
N PRO A 78 -13.63 2.44 -4.72
CA PRO A 78 -15.06 2.40 -4.44
C PRO A 78 -15.49 1.09 -3.76
N SER A 79 -16.47 1.14 -2.86
CA SER A 79 -16.95 -0.03 -2.09
C SER A 79 -17.53 -1.16 -2.95
N ASN A 80 -17.94 -0.87 -4.18
CA ASN A 80 -18.47 -1.85 -5.13
C ASN A 80 -17.41 -2.48 -6.05
N THR A 81 -16.12 -2.21 -5.82
CA THR A 81 -15.02 -2.74 -6.65
C THR A 81 -14.89 -4.26 -6.50
N PHE A 82 -15.06 -4.78 -5.29
CA PHE A 82 -14.95 -6.20 -4.97
C PHE A 82 -16.17 -6.66 -4.16
N SER A 83 -16.43 -7.97 -4.16
CA SER A 83 -17.36 -8.54 -3.20
C SER A 83 -16.68 -8.67 -1.83
N GLU A 84 -17.46 -8.45 -0.76
CA GLU A 84 -17.00 -8.64 0.63
C GLU A 84 -16.36 -10.02 0.84
N ALA A 85 -16.94 -11.06 0.22
CA ALA A 85 -16.41 -12.42 0.28
C ALA A 85 -15.02 -12.56 -0.37
N ALA A 86 -14.75 -11.84 -1.46
CA ALA A 86 -13.44 -11.85 -2.09
C ALA A 86 -12.39 -11.19 -1.18
N LEU A 87 -12.69 -9.98 -0.67
CA LEU A 87 -11.77 -9.23 0.18
C LEU A 87 -11.40 -9.99 1.47
N LYS A 88 -12.39 -10.56 2.15
CA LYS A 88 -12.18 -11.32 3.39
C LYS A 88 -11.24 -12.53 3.23
N SER A 89 -11.15 -13.11 2.04
CA SER A 89 -10.25 -14.24 1.80
C SER A 89 -8.77 -13.84 1.75
N PHE A 90 -8.48 -12.57 1.45
CA PHE A 90 -7.11 -12.04 1.37
C PHE A 90 -6.68 -11.30 2.64
N ALA A 91 -7.61 -10.78 3.44
CA ALA A 91 -7.27 -10.02 4.63
C ALA A 91 -6.46 -10.85 5.63
N THR A 92 -5.36 -10.28 6.11
CA THR A 92 -4.48 -10.87 7.12
C THR A 92 -4.56 -10.05 8.42
N VAL A 93 -3.85 -10.48 9.47
CA VAL A 93 -3.89 -9.78 10.76
C VAL A 93 -3.13 -8.46 10.70
N HIS A 94 -1.98 -8.43 10.01
CA HIS A 94 -1.07 -7.30 10.00
C HIS A 94 -0.64 -6.86 8.60
N GLY A 95 -0.15 -7.76 7.73
CA GLY A 95 0.48 -7.33 6.47
C GLY A 95 -0.45 -6.94 5.31
N LEU A 96 -1.71 -7.36 5.31
CA LEU A 96 -2.74 -6.93 4.36
C LEU A 96 -4.06 -6.71 5.09
N THR A 97 -4.37 -5.46 5.43
CA THR A 97 -5.64 -5.11 6.10
C THR A 97 -6.61 -4.43 5.13
N ILE A 98 -7.90 -4.60 5.41
CA ILE A 98 -8.97 -4.08 4.56
C ILE A 98 -9.98 -3.39 5.44
N GLU A 99 -10.21 -2.11 5.17
CA GLU A 99 -11.23 -1.30 5.83
C GLU A 99 -12.37 -1.00 4.85
N GLU A 100 -13.55 -1.55 5.15
CA GLU A 100 -14.76 -1.35 4.36
C GLU A 100 -15.65 -0.25 4.97
N SER A 101 -16.23 0.58 4.11
CA SER A 101 -17.28 1.54 4.44
C SER A 101 -18.35 1.54 3.34
N ASP A 102 -19.47 2.23 3.56
CA ASP A 102 -20.54 2.34 2.57
C ASP A 102 -20.07 2.93 1.22
N GLN A 103 -19.05 3.79 1.24
CA GLN A 103 -18.61 4.54 0.06
C GLN A 103 -17.31 4.00 -0.56
N HIS A 104 -16.40 3.52 0.27
CA HIS A 104 -15.06 3.12 -0.16
C HIS A 104 -14.54 1.93 0.64
N CYS A 105 -13.61 1.23 0.01
CA CYS A 105 -12.74 0.24 0.62
C CYS A 105 -11.31 0.78 0.61
N ILE A 106 -10.60 0.69 1.73
CA ILE A 106 -9.17 1.00 1.82
C ILE A 106 -8.43 -0.31 2.03
N ILE A 107 -7.55 -0.64 1.08
CA ILE A 107 -6.69 -1.82 1.13
C ILE A 107 -5.30 -1.35 1.52
N ASP A 108 -4.70 -2.02 2.50
CA ASP A 108 -3.49 -1.58 3.15
C ASP A 108 -2.47 -2.71 3.21
N TRP A 109 -1.32 -2.51 2.60
CA TRP A 109 -0.17 -3.42 2.66
C TRP A 109 0.87 -2.82 3.60
N SER A 110 1.37 -3.61 4.55
CA SER A 110 2.39 -3.15 5.48
C SER A 110 3.42 -4.23 5.77
N LEU A 111 4.63 -3.77 6.05
CA LEU A 111 5.72 -4.56 6.60
C LEU A 111 6.35 -3.73 7.70
N ASP A 112 6.37 -4.24 8.93
CA ASP A 112 6.78 -3.48 10.11
C ASP A 112 8.29 -3.46 10.31
N GLU A 113 8.99 -4.53 9.93
CA GLU A 113 10.44 -4.64 10.09
C GLU A 113 11.09 -5.44 8.97
N SER A 114 12.35 -5.15 8.70
CA SER A 114 13.19 -5.89 7.75
C SER A 114 14.67 -5.54 7.97
N GLU A 115 15.56 -6.47 7.62
CA GLU A 115 17.01 -6.26 7.67
C GLU A 115 17.59 -5.66 6.38
N ASN A 116 16.74 -5.34 5.39
CA ASN A 116 17.15 -4.75 4.13
C ASN A 116 17.24 -3.22 4.20
N TYR A 117 18.22 -2.73 4.95
CA TYR A 117 18.42 -1.29 5.21
C TYR A 117 18.72 -0.46 3.95
N ASP A 118 19.10 -1.10 2.84
CA ASP A 118 19.38 -0.42 1.58
C ASP A 118 18.11 -0.11 0.76
N ARG A 119 16.97 -0.77 1.06
CA ARG A 119 15.71 -0.67 0.28
C ARG A 119 15.17 0.74 0.15
N PHE A 120 15.29 1.55 1.20
CA PHE A 120 14.80 2.93 1.23
C PHE A 120 15.92 3.98 1.34
N GLY A 121 17.19 3.54 1.45
CA GLY A 121 18.31 4.40 1.82
C GLY A 121 18.86 5.32 0.73
N MET A 122 18.56 5.06 -0.55
CA MET A 122 19.13 5.83 -1.67
C MET A 122 18.29 7.04 -2.11
N ASP A 123 16.95 6.97 -1.98
CA ASP A 123 16.02 8.01 -2.42
C ASP A 123 15.08 8.49 -1.29
N ASP A 124 15.40 8.19 -0.03
CA ASP A 124 14.60 8.59 1.14
C ASP A 124 13.11 8.21 1.03
N GLY A 125 12.79 7.11 0.35
CA GLY A 125 11.41 6.68 0.08
C GLY A 125 10.70 7.38 -1.09
N ARG A 126 11.32 8.39 -1.71
CA ARG A 126 10.76 9.08 -2.89
C ARG A 126 10.68 8.13 -4.07
N GLY A 127 9.68 8.33 -4.94
CA GLY A 127 9.49 7.56 -6.17
C GLY A 127 8.62 6.31 -6.01
N TRP A 128 8.46 5.78 -4.79
CA TRP A 128 7.57 4.64 -4.52
C TRP A 128 6.12 4.92 -4.90
N MET A 129 5.60 6.12 -4.61
CA MET A 129 4.25 6.50 -5.03
C MET A 129 4.05 6.37 -6.55
N GLN A 130 5.02 6.81 -7.36
CA GLN A 130 4.92 6.69 -8.83
C GLN A 130 4.87 5.23 -9.29
N ARG A 131 5.60 4.33 -8.62
CA ARG A 131 5.66 2.91 -8.94
C ARG A 131 4.41 2.15 -8.48
N LEU A 132 3.85 2.54 -7.33
CA LEU A 132 2.77 1.80 -6.65
C LEU A 132 1.36 2.35 -6.95
N ALA A 133 1.20 3.66 -7.19
CA ALA A 133 -0.11 4.26 -7.47
C ALA A 133 -0.88 3.56 -8.62
N PRO A 134 -0.25 3.06 -9.70
CA PRO A 134 -0.97 2.36 -10.76
C PRO A 134 -1.66 1.06 -10.32
N LEU A 135 -1.30 0.46 -9.17
CA LEU A 135 -2.01 -0.70 -8.60
C LEU A 135 -3.50 -0.39 -8.39
N ARG A 136 -3.84 0.87 -8.11
CA ARG A 136 -5.24 1.29 -7.99
C ARG A 136 -6.03 1.01 -9.26
N ASP A 137 -5.47 1.33 -10.42
CA ASP A 137 -6.14 1.11 -11.70
C ASP A 137 -6.24 -0.38 -12.05
N GLU A 138 -5.32 -1.22 -11.55
CA GLU A 138 -5.40 -2.68 -11.68
C GLU A 138 -6.53 -3.24 -10.81
N LEU A 139 -6.61 -2.80 -9.55
CA LEU A 139 -7.68 -3.17 -8.62
C LEU A 139 -9.06 -2.76 -9.14
N LEU A 140 -9.19 -1.55 -9.70
CA LEU A 140 -10.43 -1.09 -10.32
C LEU A 140 -10.86 -1.91 -11.55
N ARG A 141 -9.93 -2.62 -12.18
CA ARG A 141 -10.21 -3.57 -13.27
C ARG A 141 -10.50 -4.98 -12.76
N GLY A 142 -10.50 -5.18 -11.44
CA GLY A 142 -10.74 -6.48 -10.80
C GLY A 142 -9.51 -7.38 -10.77
N ASP A 143 -8.30 -6.84 -10.94
CA ASP A 143 -7.08 -7.64 -10.78
C ASP A 143 -6.86 -7.96 -9.30
N LEU A 144 -6.93 -9.25 -8.97
CA LEU A 144 -6.78 -9.76 -7.60
C LEU A 144 -5.31 -10.03 -7.23
N ARG A 145 -4.38 -9.97 -8.19
CA ARG A 145 -2.95 -10.24 -7.93
C ARG A 145 -2.38 -9.36 -6.83
N PRO A 146 -2.64 -8.03 -6.75
CA PRO A 146 -2.15 -7.21 -5.64
C PRO A 146 -2.64 -7.68 -4.26
N LEU A 147 -3.87 -8.18 -4.16
CA LEU A 147 -4.41 -8.74 -2.92
C LEU A 147 -3.74 -10.06 -2.55
N TYR A 148 -3.56 -10.95 -3.53
CA TYR A 148 -2.85 -12.21 -3.32
C TYR A 148 -1.39 -11.98 -2.91
N LEU A 149 -0.69 -11.01 -3.52
CA LEU A 149 0.67 -10.64 -3.16
C LEU A 149 0.76 -10.14 -1.71
N GLY A 150 -0.20 -9.31 -1.27
CA GLY A 150 -0.26 -8.88 0.13
C GLY A 150 -0.51 -10.02 1.12
N TRP A 151 -1.42 -10.95 0.77
CA TRP A 151 -1.63 -12.16 1.57
C TRP A 151 -0.36 -13.01 1.64
N LEU A 152 0.30 -13.21 0.50
CA LEU A 152 1.52 -14.02 0.38
C LEU A 152 2.66 -13.46 1.23
N ALA A 153 2.80 -12.13 1.29
CA ALA A 153 3.80 -11.45 2.13
C ALA A 153 3.61 -11.74 3.63
N SER A 154 2.39 -12.05 4.07
CA SER A 154 2.11 -12.40 5.47
C SER A 154 2.08 -13.91 5.72
N ALA A 155 2.20 -14.76 4.70
CA ALA A 155 1.79 -16.17 4.84
C ALA A 155 2.59 -16.95 5.88
N ASP A 156 3.86 -16.62 6.11
CA ASP A 156 4.69 -17.24 7.15
C ASP A 156 4.25 -16.88 8.58
N GLU A 157 3.55 -15.77 8.76
CA GLU A 157 3.01 -15.31 10.05
C GLU A 157 1.60 -15.86 10.31
N LEU A 158 0.92 -16.30 9.25
CA LEU A 158 -0.42 -16.86 9.31
C LEU A 158 -0.31 -18.34 9.64
N GLY A 159 -0.23 -18.66 10.94
CA GLY A 159 -0.04 -20.03 11.43
C GLY A 159 -0.96 -21.08 10.79
N ASP A 160 -0.63 -22.36 10.97
CA ASP A 160 -1.09 -23.54 10.19
C ASP A 160 -2.59 -23.65 9.83
N ASP A 161 -3.50 -22.98 10.54
CA ASP A 161 -4.93 -22.96 10.25
C ASP A 161 -5.33 -21.93 9.17
N ALA A 162 -4.41 -21.08 8.73
CA ALA A 162 -4.65 -20.08 7.72
C ALA A 162 -4.93 -20.72 6.35
N LYS A 163 -6.12 -20.45 5.81
CA LYS A 163 -6.50 -20.95 4.51
C LYS A 163 -5.97 -20.02 3.42
N GLU A 164 -5.10 -20.55 2.57
CA GLU A 164 -4.66 -19.85 1.37
C GLU A 164 -5.86 -19.51 0.46
N PRO A 165 -5.97 -18.24 -0.01
CA PRO A 165 -6.97 -17.85 -1.00
C PRO A 165 -6.68 -18.45 -2.37
N ASP A 166 -7.68 -18.44 -3.26
CA ASP A 166 -7.50 -18.95 -4.62
C ASP A 166 -6.39 -18.17 -5.35
N VAL A 167 -5.43 -18.90 -5.91
CA VAL A 167 -4.29 -18.32 -6.64
C VAL A 167 -4.80 -17.63 -7.91
N PRO A 168 -4.66 -16.30 -8.06
CA PRO A 168 -5.13 -15.60 -9.24
C PRO A 168 -4.32 -16.01 -10.49
N PRO A 169 -4.91 -15.97 -11.69
CA PRO A 169 -4.18 -16.19 -12.93
C PRO A 169 -3.13 -15.08 -13.17
N GLY A 170 -2.06 -15.40 -13.90
CA GLY A 170 -1.08 -14.42 -14.36
C GLY A 170 0.00 -14.04 -13.36
N LEU A 171 0.25 -14.83 -12.30
CA LEU A 171 1.34 -14.55 -11.35
C LEU A 171 2.75 -14.77 -11.93
N SER A 172 2.86 -15.49 -13.05
CA SER A 172 4.14 -15.66 -13.76
C SER A 172 4.55 -14.46 -14.62
N ASP A 173 3.66 -13.47 -14.79
CA ASP A 173 3.88 -12.27 -15.59
C ASP A 173 3.33 -11.04 -14.84
N LEU A 174 4.02 -10.71 -13.75
CA LEU A 174 3.66 -9.55 -12.91
C LEU A 174 3.88 -8.25 -13.68
N THR A 175 2.92 -7.34 -13.57
CA THR A 175 3.04 -5.98 -14.12
C THR A 175 4.13 -5.18 -13.37
N PRO A 176 4.67 -4.08 -13.94
CA PRO A 176 5.65 -3.27 -13.22
C PRO A 176 5.19 -2.75 -11.85
N PRO A 177 3.93 -2.33 -11.64
CA PRO A 177 3.42 -1.98 -10.31
C PRO A 177 3.36 -3.17 -9.34
N GLN A 178 3.04 -4.37 -9.82
CA GLN A 178 3.03 -5.59 -8.99
C GLN A 178 4.44 -6.03 -8.61
N GLN A 179 5.41 -5.91 -9.53
CA GLN A 179 6.83 -6.12 -9.22
C GLN A 179 7.32 -5.10 -8.19
N ALA A 180 6.89 -3.83 -8.30
CA ALA A 180 7.17 -2.83 -7.29
C ALA A 180 6.54 -3.18 -5.94
N LEU A 181 5.33 -3.74 -5.90
CA LEU A 181 4.72 -4.21 -4.66
C LEU A 181 5.56 -5.34 -4.04
N VAL A 182 5.96 -6.35 -4.81
CA VAL A 182 6.84 -7.45 -4.36
C VAL A 182 8.11 -6.92 -3.69
N GLU A 183 8.77 -5.94 -4.32
CA GLU A 183 9.97 -5.29 -3.76
C GLU A 183 9.63 -4.47 -2.51
N PHE A 184 8.51 -3.74 -2.52
CA PHE A 184 8.11 -2.83 -1.44
C PHE A 184 7.78 -3.55 -0.15
N ILE A 185 7.08 -4.68 -0.19
CA ILE A 185 6.72 -5.50 1.00
C ILE A 185 7.57 -6.76 1.16
N GLU A 186 8.66 -6.90 0.39
CA GLU A 186 9.65 -7.98 0.54
C GLU A 186 9.06 -9.40 0.52
N ILE A 187 8.29 -9.68 -0.53
CA ILE A 187 7.81 -11.05 -0.74
C ILE A 187 9.01 -11.94 -1.10
N ASP A 188 9.15 -13.06 -0.38
CA ASP A 188 10.16 -14.07 -0.66
C ASP A 188 10.02 -14.62 -2.09
N SER A 189 11.15 -14.69 -2.80
CA SER A 189 11.17 -15.09 -4.21
C SER A 189 10.78 -16.55 -4.44
N ASP A 190 11.10 -17.43 -3.50
CA ASP A 190 10.77 -18.86 -3.60
C ASP A 190 9.28 -19.07 -3.33
N MET A 191 8.70 -18.35 -2.37
CA MET A 191 7.25 -18.31 -2.13
C MET A 191 6.48 -17.81 -3.35
N LEU A 192 6.94 -16.70 -3.94
CA LEU A 192 6.35 -16.15 -5.16
C LEU A 192 6.44 -17.13 -6.33
N ALA A 193 7.59 -17.80 -6.50
CA ALA A 193 7.77 -18.81 -7.54
C ALA A 193 6.85 -20.03 -7.33
N ALA A 194 6.69 -20.49 -6.09
CA ALA A 194 5.80 -21.60 -5.74
C ALA A 194 4.31 -21.26 -5.99
N ALA A 195 3.90 -20.02 -5.69
CA ALA A 195 2.57 -19.53 -6.05
C ALA A 195 2.39 -19.42 -7.57
N ALA A 196 3.36 -18.83 -8.28
CA ALA A 196 3.31 -18.66 -9.73
C ALA A 196 3.23 -20.00 -10.48
N ALA A 197 3.88 -21.06 -9.98
CA ALA A 197 3.80 -22.41 -10.55
C ALA A 197 2.39 -23.03 -10.49
N ARG A 198 1.55 -22.58 -9.56
CA ARG A 198 0.14 -23.01 -9.39
C ARG A 198 -0.86 -22.06 -10.07
N SER A 199 -0.39 -20.90 -10.53
CA SER A 199 -1.21 -19.89 -11.19
C SER A 199 -1.53 -20.29 -12.63
N ALA A 200 -2.79 -20.12 -13.02
CA ALA A 200 -3.18 -20.26 -14.43
C ALA A 200 -2.56 -19.13 -15.28
N ARG A 201 -2.51 -19.31 -16.59
CA ARG A 201 -2.12 -18.23 -17.51
C ARG A 201 -3.17 -17.12 -17.51
N ALA A 202 -2.73 -15.88 -17.73
CA ALA A 202 -3.59 -14.71 -17.89
C ALA A 202 -4.53 -14.83 -19.10
#